data_AF-A0A117MA61-F1
#
_entry.id   AF-A0A117MA61-F1
#
_cell.length_a   1.000
_cell.length_b   1.000
_cell.length_c   1.000
_cell.angle_alpha   90.00
_cell.angle_beta   90.00
_cell.angle_gamma   90.00
#
_symmetry.space_group_name_H-M   'P 1'
#
loop_
_entity.id
_entity.type
_entity.pdbx_description
1 polymer ?
#
loop_
_entity_poly.entity_id
_entity_poly.type
_entity_poly.pdbx_seq_one_letter_code
_entity_poly.pdbx_strand_id
1 'polypeptide(L)'
;MMDDQKGIKDIVNKPSRHVGIIGYGAYIPRYRLPSTEISRIWTGQATPGPVKEKAVAGLDEDVITMSIEAARNALARAGIDPQMLRAVWVGSESHP
;
A
#
# COMPACT_ATOMS: atom_id res chain seq x y z
N MET A 1 21.09 -7.28 50.20
CA MET A 1 21.48 -7.78 48.86
C MET A 1 20.65 -9.01 48.57
N MET A 2 19.52 -8.84 47.91
CA MET A 2 18.76 -9.92 47.28
C MET A 2 18.21 -9.31 46.00
N ASP A 3 18.63 -9.90 44.89
CA ASP A 3 18.42 -9.45 43.52
C ASP A 3 16.93 -9.37 43.17
N ASP A 4 16.46 -8.15 42.90
CA ASP A 4 15.21 -7.89 42.18
C ASP A 4 15.45 -8.11 40.68
N GLN A 5 15.70 -9.36 40.28
CA GLN A 5 15.61 -9.76 38.87
C GLN A 5 14.13 -9.86 38.47
N LYS A 6 13.49 -8.71 38.29
CA LYS A 6 12.21 -8.62 37.59
C LYS A 6 12.49 -8.90 36.11
N GLY A 7 12.35 -10.17 35.74
CA GLY A 7 12.74 -10.69 34.44
C GLY A 7 12.11 -9.96 33.25
N ILE A 8 12.82 -10.01 32.12
CA ILE A 8 12.53 -9.43 30.79
C ILE A 8 11.12 -9.79 30.24
N LYS A 9 10.34 -10.62 30.94
CA LYS A 9 8.98 -11.06 30.58
C LYS A 9 7.92 -9.95 30.59
N ASP A 10 8.18 -8.81 31.24
CA ASP A 10 7.21 -7.71 31.37
C ASP A 10 7.47 -6.54 30.40
N ILE A 11 8.48 -6.63 29.51
CA ILE A 11 8.72 -5.57 28.51
C ILE A 11 7.71 -5.71 27.37
N VAL A 12 6.58 -5.02 27.49
CA VAL A 12 5.65 -4.82 26.38
C VAL A 12 6.14 -3.63 25.57
N ASN A 13 6.48 -3.83 24.30
CA ASN A 13 6.80 -2.77 23.34
C ASN A 13 5.54 -1.94 22.99
N LYS A 14 4.97 -1.26 23.98
CA LYS A 14 3.79 -0.41 23.82
C LYS A 14 4.21 1.06 23.94
N PRO A 15 3.86 1.90 22.96
CA PRO A 15 4.13 3.33 23.04
C PRO A 15 3.29 3.99 24.14
N SER A 16 3.83 5.07 24.72
CA SER A 16 3.14 5.87 25.74
C SER A 16 1.88 6.58 25.22
N ARG A 17 1.79 6.78 23.91
CA ARG A 17 0.59 7.27 23.22
C ARG A 17 0.01 6.14 22.37
N HIS A 18 -1.31 6.03 22.34
CA HIS A 18 -1.99 5.13 21.42
C HIS A 18 -1.66 5.52 19.97
N VAL A 19 -1.11 4.58 19.22
CA VAL A 19 -0.77 4.72 17.80
C VAL A 19 -1.19 3.44 17.08
N GLY A 20 -1.47 3.57 15.79
CA GLY A 20 -1.87 2.45 14.95
C GLY A 20 -2.34 2.93 13.58
N ILE A 21 -2.60 1.97 12.69
CA ILE A 21 -3.21 2.22 11.39
C ILE A 21 -4.72 2.18 11.59
N ILE A 22 -5.38 3.33 11.43
CA ILE A 22 -6.83 3.46 11.63
C ILE A 22 -7.63 3.41 10.32
N GLY A 23 -6.95 3.43 9.18
CA GLY A 23 -7.55 3.29 7.85
C GLY A 23 -6.49 2.98 6.80
N TYR A 24 -6.90 2.33 5.73
CA TYR A 24 -6.04 1.97 4.60
C TYR A 24 -6.81 2.12 3.29
N GLY A 25 -6.13 2.52 2.24
CA GLY A 25 -6.73 2.76 0.94
C GLY A 25 -5.81 2.29 -0.17
N ALA A 26 -6.41 1.94 -1.29
CA ALA A 26 -5.70 1.49 -2.47
C ALA A 26 -6.34 2.11 -3.70
N TYR A 27 -5.50 2.30 -4.70
CA TYR A 27 -5.90 2.55 -6.08
C TYR A 27 -5.18 1.52 -6.94
N ILE A 28 -5.90 0.92 -7.87
CA ILE A 28 -5.34 -0.01 -8.84
C ILE A 28 -5.68 0.59 -10.20
N PRO A 29 -4.70 0.75 -11.11
CA PRO A 29 -4.96 1.25 -12.45
C PRO A 29 -6.13 0.56 -13.12
N ARG A 30 -6.80 1.20 -14.07
CA ARG A 30 -7.99 0.63 -14.72
C ARG A 30 -7.63 -0.45 -15.73
N TYR A 31 -6.57 -0.25 -16.51
CA TYR A 31 -6.27 -1.11 -17.65
C TYR A 31 -5.65 -2.45 -17.22
N ARG A 32 -5.90 -3.50 -18.00
CA ARG A 32 -5.42 -4.87 -17.75
C ARG A 32 -4.75 -5.44 -18.98
N LEU A 33 -3.58 -6.04 -18.78
CA LEU A 33 -2.86 -6.81 -19.78
C LEU A 33 -2.90 -8.30 -19.40
N PRO A 34 -3.62 -9.15 -20.16
CA PRO A 34 -3.67 -10.58 -19.91
C PRO A 34 -2.29 -11.24 -19.98
N SER A 35 -2.00 -12.20 -19.11
CA SER A 35 -0.72 -12.90 -19.14
C SER A 35 -0.52 -13.74 -20.40
N THR A 36 -1.60 -14.23 -21.01
CA THR A 36 -1.59 -14.93 -22.29
C THR A 36 -1.17 -14.03 -23.45
N GLU A 37 -1.48 -12.74 -23.38
CA GLU A 37 -1.06 -11.78 -24.42
C GLU A 37 0.43 -11.46 -24.29
N ILE A 38 0.93 -11.37 -23.05
CA ILE A 38 2.35 -11.27 -22.76
C ILE A 38 3.08 -12.51 -23.31
N SER A 39 2.67 -13.73 -22.93
CA SER A 39 3.34 -14.95 -23.40
C SER A 39 3.28 -15.08 -24.92
N ARG A 40 2.14 -14.77 -25.57
CA ARG A 40 2.03 -14.77 -27.02
C ARG A 40 3.10 -13.91 -27.71
N ILE A 41 3.37 -12.72 -27.18
CA ILE A 41 4.38 -11.79 -27.74
C ILE A 41 5.81 -12.28 -27.44
N TRP A 42 6.08 -12.75 -26.22
CA TRP A 42 7.43 -13.08 -25.78
C TRP A 42 7.90 -14.50 -26.16
N THR A 43 6.98 -15.47 -26.23
CA THR A 43 7.30 -16.89 -26.49
C THR A 43 6.66 -17.42 -27.77
N GLY A 44 5.83 -16.63 -28.45
CA GLY A 44 5.10 -17.05 -29.65
C GLY A 44 3.89 -17.93 -29.38
N GLN A 45 3.57 -18.22 -28.11
CA GLN A 45 2.42 -19.07 -27.72
C GLN A 45 1.63 -18.42 -26.58
N ALA A 46 0.31 -18.39 -26.71
CA ALA A 46 -0.59 -17.86 -25.69
C ALA A 46 -0.78 -18.88 -24.55
N THR A 47 0.19 -18.93 -23.63
CA THR A 47 0.15 -19.82 -22.47
C THR A 47 -0.21 -19.05 -21.19
N PRO A 48 -1.06 -19.60 -20.30
CA PRO A 48 -1.36 -18.96 -19.02
C PRO A 48 -0.13 -18.90 -18.11
N GLY A 49 0.10 -17.74 -17.49
CA GLY A 49 1.12 -17.58 -16.44
C GLY A 49 0.56 -17.78 -15.02
N PRO A 50 1.41 -17.69 -13.98
CA PRO A 50 0.98 -17.76 -12.58
C PRO A 50 0.09 -16.58 -12.16
N VAL A 51 0.12 -15.49 -12.92
CA VAL A 51 -0.75 -14.31 -12.76
C VAL A 51 -1.70 -14.26 -13.93
N LYS A 52 -3.00 -14.02 -13.68
CA LYS A 52 -4.03 -13.94 -14.73
C LYS A 52 -3.82 -12.72 -15.65
N GLU A 53 -3.57 -11.56 -15.05
CA GLU A 53 -3.43 -10.28 -15.75
C GLU A 53 -2.61 -9.30 -14.89
N LYS A 54 -1.95 -8.34 -15.53
CA LYS A 54 -1.29 -7.22 -14.85
C LYS A 54 -2.11 -5.93 -15.01
N ALA A 55 -2.18 -5.13 -13.96
CA ALA A 55 -2.66 -3.76 -14.06
C ALA A 55 -1.62 -2.90 -14.80
N VAL A 56 -2.09 -2.02 -15.68
CA VAL A 56 -1.26 -1.11 -16.48
C VAL A 56 -1.79 0.30 -16.29
N ALA A 57 -0.90 1.24 -15.98
CA ALA A 57 -1.25 2.65 -15.88
C ALA A 57 -1.67 3.21 -17.24
N GLY A 58 -2.81 3.89 -17.26
CA GLY A 58 -3.24 4.76 -18.34
C GLY A 58 -2.48 6.09 -18.35
N LEU A 59 -2.87 6.96 -19.28
CA LEU A 59 -2.23 8.27 -19.47
C LEU A 59 -2.34 9.17 -18.23
N ASP A 60 -3.48 9.14 -17.53
CA ASP A 60 -3.77 9.95 -16.35
C ASP A 60 -3.56 9.17 -15.03
N GLU A 61 -2.86 8.03 -15.06
CA GLU A 61 -2.62 7.17 -13.89
C GLU A 61 -1.14 7.20 -13.50
N ASP A 62 -0.67 8.35 -13.03
CA ASP A 62 0.70 8.52 -12.50
C ASP A 62 0.79 8.27 -10.98
N VAL A 63 2.01 8.30 -10.44
CA VAL A 63 2.27 8.08 -9.01
C VAL A 63 1.48 9.05 -8.14
N ILE A 64 1.37 10.31 -8.55
CA ILE A 64 0.71 11.37 -7.77
C ILE A 64 -0.78 11.09 -7.69
N THR A 65 -1.40 10.85 -8.85
CA THR A 65 -2.84 10.60 -8.99
C THR A 65 -3.24 9.34 -8.24
N MET A 66 -2.51 8.24 -8.43
CA MET A 66 -2.77 7.00 -7.73
C MET A 66 -2.60 7.13 -6.21
N SER A 67 -1.59 7.89 -5.75
CA SER A 67 -1.36 8.14 -4.33
C SER A 67 -2.49 8.95 -3.70
N ILE A 68 -2.99 9.98 -4.40
CA ILE A 68 -4.10 10.81 -3.93
C ILE A 68 -5.37 9.98 -3.81
N GLU A 69 -5.71 9.18 -4.83
CA GLU A 69 -6.91 8.35 -4.81
C GLU A 69 -6.84 7.27 -3.71
N ALA A 70 -5.68 6.63 -3.54
CA ALA A 70 -5.46 5.71 -2.43
C ALA A 70 -5.58 6.40 -1.07
N ALA A 71 -5.01 7.60 -0.90
CA ALA A 71 -5.07 8.37 0.34
C ALA A 71 -6.50 8.82 0.68
N ARG A 72 -7.28 9.27 -0.30
CA ARG A 72 -8.71 9.61 -0.14
C ARG A 72 -9.51 8.40 0.35
N ASN A 73 -9.28 7.23 -0.25
CA ASN A 73 -9.91 5.98 0.19
C ASN A 73 -9.49 5.59 1.62
N ALA A 74 -8.23 5.80 1.99
CA ALA A 74 -7.74 5.54 3.35
C ALA A 74 -8.42 6.45 4.38
N LEU A 75 -8.54 7.74 4.06
CA LEU A 75 -9.14 8.74 4.93
C LEU A 75 -10.64 8.51 5.13
N ALA A 76 -11.35 8.19 4.05
CA ALA A 76 -12.77 7.84 4.10
C ALA A 76 -13.04 6.63 5.01
N ARG A 77 -12.16 5.61 4.96
CA ARG A 77 -12.26 4.43 5.84
C ARG A 77 -11.79 4.68 7.27
N ALA A 78 -10.85 5.62 7.47
CA ALA A 78 -10.40 6.03 8.79
C ALA A 78 -11.48 6.81 9.57
N GLY A 79 -12.40 7.48 8.87
CA GLY A 79 -13.49 8.22 9.50
C GLY A 79 -13.04 9.44 10.32
N ILE A 80 -11.88 10.02 9.99
CA ILE A 80 -11.35 11.21 10.66
C ILE A 80 -11.59 12.46 9.82
N ASP A 81 -11.66 13.62 10.48
CA ASP A 81 -11.66 14.91 9.79
C ASP A 81 -10.30 15.13 9.08
N PRO A 82 -10.28 15.37 7.76
CA PRO A 82 -9.06 15.69 7.02
C PRO A 82 -8.25 16.85 7.61
N GLN A 83 -8.90 17.82 8.27
CA GLN A 83 -8.22 18.98 8.89
C GLN A 83 -7.35 18.59 10.10
N MET A 84 -7.51 17.37 10.64
CA MET A 84 -6.70 16.84 11.73
C MET A 84 -5.36 16.25 11.24
N LEU A 85 -5.17 16.09 9.93
CA LEU A 85 -3.92 15.61 9.35
C LEU A 85 -2.82 16.66 9.57
N ARG A 86 -1.71 16.24 10.17
CA ARG A 86 -0.57 17.13 10.47
C ARG A 86 0.61 16.95 9.53
N ALA A 87 0.60 15.87 8.75
CA ALA A 87 1.65 15.55 7.79
C ALA A 87 1.13 14.54 6.77
N VAL A 88 1.67 14.62 5.57
CA VAL A 88 1.47 13.67 4.48
C VAL A 88 2.85 13.32 3.95
N TRP A 89 3.15 12.03 3.88
CA TRP A 89 4.38 11.51 3.32
C TRP A 89 4.06 10.62 2.14
N VAL A 90 4.82 10.77 1.06
CA VAL A 90 4.72 9.93 -0.14
C VAL A 90 6.08 9.26 -0.34
N GLY A 91 6.08 7.94 -0.43
CA GLY A 91 7.25 7.15 -0.81
C GLY A 91 7.01 6.57 -2.20
N SER A 92 7.95 6.79 -3.12
CA SER A 92 7.91 6.26 -4.49
C SER A 92 9.33 5.95 -4.95
N GLU A 93 9.48 4.87 -5.72
CA GLU A 93 10.68 4.58 -6.52
C GLU A 93 10.50 4.95 -8.00
N SER A 94 9.29 5.39 -8.37
CA SER A 94 8.96 5.88 -9.71
C SER A 94 9.04 7.40 -9.77
N HIS A 95 9.62 7.91 -10.84
CA HIS A 95 9.59 9.36 -11.13
C HIS A 95 8.14 9.78 -11.40
N PRO A 96 7.77 11.02 -11.04
CA PRO A 96 6.48 11.59 -11.42
C PRO A 96 6.26 11.57 -12.93
#